data_AF-A0A6A6DF92-F1
#
_entry.id   AF-A0A6A6DF92-F1
#
_cell.length_a   1.000
_cell.length_b   1.000
_cell.length_c   1.000
_cell.angle_alpha   90.00
_cell.angle_beta   90.00
_cell.angle_gamma   90.00
#
_symmetry.space_group_name_H-M   'P 1'
#
loop_
_entity.id
_entity.type
_entity.pdbx_description
1 polymer ?
#
loop_
_entity_poly.entity_id
_entity_poly.type
_entity_poly.pdbx_seq_one_letter_code
_entity_poly.pdbx_strand_id
1 'polypeptide(L)'
;MLWKKFTTVVMLHEQVRAAGDLQLQRLLWRIRQGVTDQTDVDLLNRMCFREGRRIPLESGITVVTPLNRNRWSLNIEATLSFQKQHQAQLRVFVSEHKWKDGQPTEEEALMILNYGDDSSVPVPAIFMFVPGM
;
A
#
# COMPACT_ATOMS: atom_id res chain seq x y z
N MET A 1 -4.07 23.92 30.18
CA MET A 1 -4.19 23.01 29.02
C MET A 1 -4.86 23.72 27.86
N LEU A 2 -4.20 23.79 26.70
CA LEU A 2 -4.69 24.44 25.49
C LEU A 2 -6.06 23.88 25.03
N TRP A 3 -6.29 22.58 25.20
CA TRP A 3 -7.54 21.88 24.86
C TRP A 3 -8.80 22.46 25.51
N LYS A 4 -8.70 23.03 26.72
CA LYS A 4 -9.85 23.62 27.43
C LYS A 4 -10.33 24.94 26.81
N LYS A 5 -9.57 25.52 25.87
CA LYS A 5 -9.95 26.75 25.14
C LYS A 5 -10.81 26.48 23.90
N PHE A 6 -10.90 25.22 23.45
CA PHE A 6 -11.74 24.81 22.32
C PHE A 6 -13.03 24.19 22.86
N THR A 7 -14.12 24.96 22.87
CA THR A 7 -15.41 24.53 23.44
C THR A 7 -16.39 24.02 22.39
N THR A 8 -16.11 24.26 21.11
CA THR A 8 -17.03 23.97 20.01
C THR A 8 -16.39 22.98 19.05
N VAL A 9 -17.11 21.90 18.75
CA VAL A 9 -16.76 20.93 17.72
C VAL A 9 -17.88 20.94 16.68
N VAL A 10 -17.54 21.18 15.42
CA VAL A 10 -18.49 21.13 14.31
C VAL A 10 -18.22 19.85 13.51
N MET A 11 -19.20 18.95 13.49
CA MET A 11 -19.12 17.69 12.76
C MET A 11 -19.86 17.82 11.43
N LEU A 12 -19.16 17.56 10.32
CA LEU A 12 -19.76 17.46 9.00
C LEU A 12 -20.21 16.02 8.76
N HIS A 13 -21.51 15.83 8.47
CA HIS A 13 -22.11 14.51 8.31
C HIS A 13 -22.25 14.07 6.85
N GLU A 14 -22.13 14.99 5.90
CA GLU A 14 -22.25 14.68 4.49
C GLU A 14 -21.02 13.91 3.98
N GLN A 15 -21.26 12.72 3.43
CA GLN A 15 -20.22 11.87 2.85
C GLN A 15 -20.20 12.02 1.32
N VAL A 16 -19.41 12.95 0.83
CA VAL A 16 -19.34 13.29 -0.61
C VAL A 16 -18.66 12.19 -1.43
N ARG A 17 -17.62 11.54 -0.89
CA ARG A 17 -16.80 10.54 -1.63
C ARG A 17 -17.56 9.28 -2.06
N ALA A 18 -18.66 8.95 -1.38
CA ALA A 18 -19.49 7.80 -1.67
C ALA A 18 -20.94 8.18 -2.01
N ALA A 19 -21.20 9.46 -2.34
CA ALA A 19 -22.56 9.98 -2.54
C ALA A 19 -23.32 9.27 -3.69
N GLY A 20 -22.59 8.80 -4.71
CA GLY A 20 -23.16 8.04 -5.83
C GLY A 20 -23.43 6.56 -5.54
N ASP A 21 -23.05 6.04 -4.37
CA ASP A 21 -23.20 4.63 -4.01
C ASP A 21 -23.81 4.50 -2.61
N LEU A 22 -25.14 4.38 -2.58
CA LEU A 22 -25.92 4.24 -1.35
C LEU A 22 -25.55 2.97 -0.56
N GLN A 23 -25.16 1.90 -1.26
CA GLN A 23 -24.78 0.64 -0.62
C GLN A 23 -23.45 0.79 0.11
N LEU A 24 -22.45 1.39 -0.53
CA LEU A 24 -21.18 1.73 0.09
C LEU A 24 -21.34 2.75 1.22
N GLN A 25 -22.18 3.77 1.03
CA GLN A 25 -22.44 4.78 2.08
C GLN A 25 -23.02 4.14 3.35
N ARG A 26 -24.01 3.25 3.19
CA ARG A 26 -24.61 2.52 4.31
C ARG A 26 -23.61 1.62 5.00
N LEU A 27 -22.80 0.88 4.24
CA LEU A 27 -21.75 0.02 4.77
C LEU A 27 -20.73 0.83 5.60
N LEU A 28 -20.22 1.93 5.05
CA LEU A 28 -19.28 2.81 5.74
C LEU A 28 -19.88 3.43 7.01
N TRP A 29 -21.17 3.78 7.00
CA TRP A 29 -21.85 4.28 8.19
C TRP A 29 -21.91 3.20 9.29
N ARG A 30 -22.29 1.96 8.94
CA ARG A 30 -22.35 0.83 9.90
C ARG A 30 -20.98 0.51 10.50
N ILE A 31 -19.93 0.51 9.68
CA ILE A 31 -18.54 0.31 10.14
C ILE A 31 -18.14 1.39 11.16
N ARG A 32 -18.41 2.68 10.88
CA ARG A 32 -18.07 3.78 11.79
C ARG A 32 -18.83 3.74 13.11
N GLN A 33 -20.06 3.22 13.11
CA GLN A 33 -20.88 3.07 14.32
C GLN A 33 -20.59 1.77 15.08
N GLY A 34 -19.76 0.87 14.53
CA GLY A 34 -19.46 -0.42 15.16
C GLY A 34 -20.64 -1.39 15.20
N VAL A 35 -21.62 -1.23 14.30
CA VAL A 35 -22.86 -2.02 14.25
C VAL A 35 -22.88 -3.02 13.09
N THR A 36 -21.69 -3.46 12.65
CA THR A 36 -21.53 -4.40 11.53
C THR A 36 -21.97 -5.81 11.92
N ASP A 37 -22.52 -6.55 10.95
CA ASP A 37 -22.91 -7.96 11.11
C ASP A 37 -22.46 -8.82 9.92
N GLN A 38 -22.84 -10.10 9.92
CA GLN A 38 -22.45 -11.05 8.88
C GLN A 38 -22.89 -10.62 7.47
N THR A 39 -24.01 -9.89 7.34
CA THR A 39 -24.50 -9.46 6.03
C THR A 39 -23.58 -8.44 5.37
N ASP A 40 -22.87 -7.63 6.17
CA ASP A 40 -21.86 -6.69 5.69
C ASP A 40 -20.62 -7.43 5.14
N VAL A 41 -20.23 -8.52 5.81
CA VAL A 41 -19.11 -9.38 5.37
C VAL A 41 -19.47 -10.14 4.10
N ASP A 42 -20.67 -10.71 4.04
CA ASP A 42 -21.16 -11.44 2.86
C ASP A 42 -21.26 -10.52 1.65
N LEU A 43 -21.68 -9.26 1.85
CA LEU A 43 -21.67 -8.25 0.80
C LEU A 43 -20.26 -8.03 0.24
N LEU A 44 -19.26 -7.82 1.11
CA LEU A 44 -17.88 -7.63 0.69
C LEU A 44 -17.31 -8.85 -0.03
N ASN A 45 -17.58 -10.05 0.49
CA ASN A 45 -17.13 -11.30 -0.14
C ASN A 45 -17.73 -11.47 -1.53
N ARG A 46 -19.03 -11.18 -1.69
CA ARG A 46 -19.71 -11.27 -2.98
C ARG A 46 -19.20 -10.26 -4.01
N MET A 47 -18.90 -9.04 -3.58
CA MET A 47 -18.58 -7.93 -4.48
C MET A 47 -17.08 -7.83 -4.80
N CYS A 48 -16.23 -8.06 -3.80
CA CYS A 48 -14.80 -7.70 -3.85
C CYS A 48 -13.86 -8.90 -3.83
N PHE A 49 -14.30 -10.05 -3.29
CA PHE A 49 -13.45 -11.22 -3.14
C PHE A 49 -13.71 -12.25 -4.25
N ARG A 50 -12.63 -12.81 -4.79
CA ARG A 50 -12.67 -13.98 -5.68
C ARG A 50 -11.51 -14.89 -5.31
N GLU A 51 -11.83 -16.11 -4.90
CA GLU A 51 -10.83 -17.09 -4.52
C GLU A 51 -9.86 -17.38 -5.67
N GLY A 52 -8.57 -17.48 -5.36
CA GLY A 52 -7.51 -17.75 -6.33
C GLY A 52 -7.22 -16.63 -7.34
N ARG A 53 -7.93 -15.49 -7.29
CA ARG A 53 -7.66 -14.37 -8.20
C ARG A 53 -6.33 -13.70 -7.86
N ARG A 54 -5.40 -13.67 -8.82
CA ARG A 54 -4.17 -12.85 -8.72
C ARG A 54 -4.52 -11.37 -8.65
N ILE A 55 -3.72 -10.61 -7.88
CA ILE A 55 -3.79 -9.15 -7.85
C ILE A 55 -3.50 -8.62 -9.27
N PRO A 56 -4.41 -7.85 -9.90
CA PRO A 56 -4.23 -7.35 -11.25
C PRO A 56 -3.34 -6.09 -11.24
N LEU A 57 -2.06 -6.23 -10.92
CA LEU A 57 -1.11 -5.12 -10.78
C LEU A 57 -1.02 -4.27 -12.06
N GLU A 58 -1.28 -4.87 -13.21
CA GLU A 58 -1.26 -4.28 -14.55
C GLU A 58 -2.45 -3.33 -14.79
N SER A 59 -3.45 -3.31 -13.90
CA SER A 59 -4.69 -2.53 -14.05
C SER A 59 -4.67 -1.15 -13.37
N GLY A 60 -3.51 -0.69 -12.89
CA GLY A 60 -3.37 0.63 -12.25
C GLY A 60 -4.02 0.72 -10.87
N ILE A 61 -4.20 -0.42 -10.19
CA ILE A 61 -4.76 -0.46 -8.84
C ILE A 61 -3.70 -0.12 -7.78
N THR A 62 -4.14 0.42 -6.65
CA THR A 62 -3.32 0.53 -5.45
C THR A 62 -3.66 -0.61 -4.48
N VAL A 63 -2.63 -1.33 -4.01
CA VAL A 63 -2.80 -2.38 -3.00
C VAL A 63 -2.50 -1.80 -1.62
N VAL A 64 -3.43 -1.98 -0.68
CA VAL A 64 -3.26 -1.58 0.72
C VAL A 64 -2.96 -2.83 1.55
N THR A 65 -1.84 -2.83 2.28
CA THR A 65 -1.44 -3.95 3.13
C THR A 65 -1.48 -3.58 4.63
N PRO A 66 -1.75 -4.55 5.52
CA PRO A 66 -1.64 -4.32 6.97
C PRO A 66 -0.19 -4.14 7.45
N LEU A 67 0.78 -4.76 6.77
CA LEU A 67 2.19 -4.79 7.18
C LEU A 67 3.10 -4.21 6.09
N ASN A 68 4.13 -3.45 6.50
CA ASN A 68 5.13 -2.88 5.59
C ASN A 68 5.94 -3.95 4.83
N ARG A 69 6.26 -5.08 5.48
CA ARG A 69 6.96 -6.19 4.80
C ARG A 69 6.22 -6.71 3.57
N ASN A 70 4.88 -6.74 3.60
CA ASN A 70 4.08 -7.18 2.46
C ASN A 70 4.09 -6.14 1.34
N ARG A 71 4.11 -4.84 1.71
CA ARG A 71 4.22 -3.73 0.77
C ARG A 71 5.53 -3.82 -0.02
N TRP A 72 6.64 -4.18 0.62
CA TRP A 72 7.92 -4.40 -0.06
C TRP A 72 7.77 -5.40 -1.21
N SER A 73 7.38 -6.64 -0.91
CA SER A 73 7.23 -7.70 -1.91
C SER A 73 6.27 -7.33 -3.03
N LEU A 74 5.14 -6.69 -2.72
CA LEU A 74 4.17 -6.26 -3.72
C LEU A 74 4.68 -5.11 -4.60
N ASN A 75 5.46 -4.18 -4.05
CA ASN A 75 6.08 -3.12 -4.84
C ASN A 75 7.12 -3.69 -5.80
N ILE A 76 7.90 -4.70 -5.39
CA ILE A 76 8.78 -5.44 -6.30
C ILE A 76 7.95 -6.06 -7.44
N GLU A 77 6.92 -6.83 -7.10
CA GLU A 77 6.09 -7.53 -8.09
C GLU A 77 5.41 -6.55 -9.05
N ALA A 78 4.88 -5.42 -8.54
CA ALA A 78 4.24 -4.39 -9.34
C ALA A 78 5.22 -3.75 -10.31
N THR A 79 6.43 -3.41 -9.82
CA THR A 79 7.49 -2.80 -10.62
C THR A 79 7.92 -3.75 -11.75
N LEU A 80 8.15 -5.03 -11.44
CA LEU A 80 8.53 -6.03 -12.43
C LEU A 80 7.40 -6.33 -13.42
N SER A 81 6.14 -6.33 -12.97
CA SER A 81 4.98 -6.53 -13.84
C SER A 81 4.82 -5.36 -14.82
N PHE A 82 4.93 -4.13 -14.33
CA PHE A 82 4.89 -2.92 -15.15
C PHE A 82 6.04 -2.87 -16.15
N GLN A 83 7.27 -3.19 -15.71
CA GLN A 83 8.46 -3.30 -16.55
C GLN A 83 8.23 -4.23 -17.74
N LYS A 84 7.73 -5.45 -17.46
CA LYS A 84 7.46 -6.46 -18.50
C LYS A 84 6.37 -6.00 -19.47
N GLN A 85 5.29 -5.41 -18.97
CA GLN A 85 4.17 -4.95 -19.78
C GLN A 85 4.57 -3.82 -20.74
N HIS A 86 5.42 -2.88 -20.30
CA HIS A 86 5.79 -1.70 -21.07
C HIS A 86 7.14 -1.82 -21.77
N GLN A 87 7.86 -2.95 -21.59
CA GLN A 87 9.24 -3.15 -22.06
C GLN A 87 10.18 -1.99 -21.69
N ALA A 88 9.93 -1.36 -20.54
CA ALA A 88 10.65 -0.19 -20.09
C ALA A 88 11.88 -0.58 -19.26
N GLN A 89 12.80 0.36 -19.07
CA GLN A 89 14.01 0.17 -18.28
C GLN A 89 13.67 0.18 -16.78
N LEU A 90 14.05 -0.89 -16.07
CA LEU A 90 14.08 -0.91 -14.61
C LEU A 90 15.29 -0.12 -14.10
N ARG A 91 15.06 0.77 -13.14
CA ARG A 91 16.10 1.50 -12.43
C ARG A 91 16.07 1.10 -10.97
N VAL A 92 17.24 0.78 -10.43
CA VAL A 92 17.41 0.43 -9.01
C VAL A 92 18.31 1.50 -8.39
N PHE A 93 17.79 2.18 -7.37
CA PHE A 93 18.51 3.17 -6.60
C PHE A 93 18.85 2.57 -5.25
N VAL A 94 20.14 2.55 -4.92
CA VAL A 94 20.61 2.13 -3.61
C VAL A 94 21.06 3.37 -2.87
N SER A 95 20.58 3.51 -1.64
CA SER A 95 20.86 4.68 -0.84
C SER A 95 22.31 4.72 -0.35
N GLU A 96 23.01 5.82 -0.63
CA GLU A 96 24.45 5.97 -0.38
C GLU A 96 24.83 6.18 1.10
N HIS A 97 23.93 6.73 1.92
CA HIS A 97 24.24 7.19 3.30
C HIS A 97 24.70 6.11 4.30
N LYS A 98 24.69 4.83 3.91
CA LYS A 98 25.17 3.70 4.72
C LYS A 98 26.50 3.12 4.23
N TRP A 99 26.96 3.47 3.03
CA TRP A 99 28.17 2.91 2.46
C TRP A 99 29.35 3.80 2.75
N LYS A 100 30.13 3.45 3.77
CA LYS A 100 31.29 4.23 4.19
C LYS A 100 32.48 4.09 3.22
N ASP A 101 32.52 3.00 2.45
CA ASP A 101 33.72 2.57 1.72
C ASP A 101 33.53 2.41 0.19
N GLY A 102 32.38 2.82 -0.39
CA GLY A 102 32.14 2.74 -1.84
C GLY A 102 30.72 2.32 -2.22
N GLN A 103 30.49 1.95 -3.48
CA GLN A 103 29.21 1.32 -3.87
C GLN A 103 29.15 -0.14 -3.40
N PRO A 104 27.94 -0.68 -3.09
CA PRO A 104 27.74 -2.10 -2.76
C PRO A 104 28.36 -3.05 -3.78
N THR A 105 28.83 -4.22 -3.34
CA THR A 105 29.02 -5.35 -4.27
C THR A 105 27.68 -5.90 -4.75
N GLU A 106 27.70 -6.71 -5.82
CA GLU A 106 26.49 -7.34 -6.34
C GLU A 106 25.85 -8.28 -5.31
N GLU A 107 26.65 -9.04 -4.56
CA GLU A 107 26.17 -9.92 -3.49
C GLU A 107 25.51 -9.13 -2.36
N GLU A 108 26.10 -7.99 -1.96
CA GLU A 108 25.52 -7.12 -0.94
C GLU A 108 24.20 -6.51 -1.41
N ALA A 109 24.13 -6.07 -2.67
CA ALA A 109 22.90 -5.56 -3.27
C ALA A 109 21.79 -6.64 -3.28
N LEU A 110 22.13 -7.88 -3.64
CA LEU A 110 21.20 -9.01 -3.62
C LEU A 110 20.75 -9.36 -2.21
N MET A 111 21.66 -9.35 -1.23
CA MET A 111 21.30 -9.58 0.18
C MET A 111 20.31 -8.52 0.68
N ILE A 112 20.53 -7.24 0.38
CA ILE A 112 19.63 -6.16 0.79
C ILE A 112 18.26 -6.29 0.11
N LEU A 113 18.23 -6.63 -1.19
CA LEU A 113 16.99 -6.85 -1.92
C LEU A 113 16.15 -7.98 -1.29
N ASN A 114 16.81 -9.07 -0.89
CA ASN A 114 16.18 -10.22 -0.23
C ASN A 114 15.74 -9.92 1.20
N TYR A 115 16.45 -9.02 1.90
CA TYR A 115 16.12 -8.63 3.27
C TYR A 115 14.82 -7.81 3.33
N GLY A 116 14.66 -6.90 2.38
CA GLY A 116 13.46 -6.08 2.23
C GLY A 116 13.25 -5.03 3.32
N ASP A 117 11.99 -4.61 3.49
CA ASP A 117 11.59 -3.51 4.40
C ASP A 117 11.32 -4.02 5.83
N ASP A 118 12.36 -4.57 6.47
CA ASP A 118 12.36 -4.89 7.90
C ASP A 118 13.05 -3.76 8.67
N SER A 119 12.24 -2.97 9.38
CA SER A 119 12.68 -1.80 10.15
C SER A 119 13.60 -2.13 11.34
N SER A 120 13.73 -3.41 11.71
CA SER A 120 14.57 -3.83 12.84
C SER A 120 16.05 -3.91 12.51
N VAL A 121 16.41 -4.00 11.21
CA VAL A 121 17.80 -4.07 10.78
C VAL A 121 18.12 -2.90 9.87
N PRO A 122 19.20 -2.15 10.17
CA PRO A 122 19.56 -0.97 9.40
C PRO A 122 20.24 -1.36 8.08
N VAL A 123 19.47 -1.86 7.12
CA VAL A 123 19.93 -2.05 5.75
C VAL A 123 19.80 -0.74 4.94
N PRO A 124 20.68 -0.51 3.95
CA PRO A 124 20.53 0.60 3.01
C PRO A 124 19.17 0.53 2.30
N ALA A 125 18.51 1.68 2.15
CA ALA A 125 17.24 1.74 1.43
C ALA A 125 17.45 1.43 -0.06
N ILE A 126 16.62 0.55 -0.62
CA ILE A 126 16.55 0.27 -2.05
C ILE A 126 15.23 0.83 -2.58
N PHE A 127 15.30 1.52 -3.71
CA PHE A 127 14.12 2.00 -4.44
C PHE A 127 14.19 1.53 -5.89
N MET A 128 13.17 0.77 -6.31
CA MET A 128 13.03 0.34 -7.70
C MET A 128 11.98 1.19 -8.40
N PHE A 129 12.27 1.53 -9.64
CA PHE A 129 11.43 2.43 -10.44
C PHE A 129 11.48 2.07 -11.91
N VAL A 130 10.33 2.17 -12.58
CA VAL A 130 10.22 2.07 -14.03
C VAL A 130 9.55 3.36 -14.52
N PRO A 131 10.13 4.07 -15.50
CA PRO A 131 9.50 5.27 -16.04
C PRO A 131 8.06 5.01 -16.52
N GLY A 132 7.11 5.78 -15.98
CA GLY A 132 5.68 5.67 -16.31
C GLY A 132 4.81 4.97 -15.26
N MET A 133 5.41 4.39 -14.21
CA MET A 133 4.72 4.10 -12.95
C MET A 133 4.47 5.37 -12.15
#